data_AF-A0A4R4XQD9-F1
#
_entry.id   AF-A0A4R4XQD9-F1
#
_cell.length_a   1.000
_cell.length_b   1.000
_cell.length_c   1.000
_cell.angle_alpha   90.00
_cell.angle_beta   90.00
_cell.angle_gamma   90.00
#
_symmetry.space_group_name_H-M   'P 1'
#
loop_
_entity.id
_entity.type
_entity.pdbx_description
1 polymer ?
#
loop_
_entity_poly.entity_id
_entity_poly.type
_entity_poly.pdbx_seq_one_letter_code
_entity_poly.pdbx_strand_id
1 'polypeptide(L)'
;MSQLGVPELLIIALVLVLLFGAKKLPEMARGVGRSLRIFKSETAKLRDDDDETAHTVQAQAAQPQPQPVQPQQIPAPQPTLSAEEQARQLEEQAARLRAGAAAQADKRD
;
A
#
# COMPACT_ATOMS: atom_id res chain seq x y z
N MET A 1 20.27 42.79 12.23
CA MET A 1 20.09 41.32 12.27
C MET A 1 19.41 40.95 10.97
N SER A 2 20.17 40.38 10.03
CA SER A 2 19.70 40.17 8.65
C SER A 2 18.49 39.25 8.65
N GLN A 3 17.32 39.82 8.34
CA GLN A 3 16.10 39.07 8.13
C GLN A 3 16.32 38.22 6.88
N LEU A 4 16.67 36.94 7.08
CA LEU A 4 16.66 35.92 6.05
C LEU A 4 15.26 35.90 5.44
N GLY A 5 15.12 36.61 4.34
CA GLY A 5 13.84 36.79 3.68
C GLY A 5 13.62 35.70 2.65
N VAL A 6 12.41 35.71 2.10
CA VAL A 6 12.04 34.94 0.91
C VAL A 6 13.08 35.01 -0.24
N PRO A 7 13.82 36.12 -0.49
CA PRO A 7 14.82 36.17 -1.56
C PRO A 7 15.97 35.18 -1.38
N GLU A 8 16.53 35.07 -0.17
CA GLU A 8 17.64 34.16 0.13
C GLU A 8 17.22 32.70 -0.09
N LEU A 9 16.00 32.37 0.33
CA LEU A 9 15.45 31.02 0.22
C LEU A 9 15.22 30.63 -1.25
N LEU A 10 14.81 31.59 -2.09
CA LEU A 10 14.69 31.39 -3.54
C LEU A 10 16.05 31.12 -4.20
N ILE A 11 17.10 31.83 -3.79
CA ILE A 11 18.46 31.61 -4.32
C ILE A 11 18.94 30.20 -3.98
N ILE A 12 18.77 29.77 -2.72
CA ILE A 12 19.13 28.40 -2.28
C ILE A 12 18.32 27.35 -3.05
N ALA A 13 17.00 27.55 -3.19
CA ALA A 13 16.14 26.65 -3.95
C ALA A 13 16.58 26.56 -5.42
N LEU A 14 16.96 27.68 -6.03
CA LEU A 14 17.47 27.72 -7.41
C LEU A 14 18.75 26.89 -7.54
N VAL A 15 19.69 27.04 -6.60
CA VAL A 15 20.92 26.24 -6.56
C VAL A 15 20.59 24.74 -6.44
N LEU A 16 19.71 24.35 -5.52
CA LEU A 16 19.28 22.95 -5.38
C LEU A 16 18.62 22.39 -6.66
N VAL A 17 17.82 23.19 -7.36
CA VAL A 17 17.22 22.81 -8.65
C VAL A 17 18.29 22.62 -9.72
N LEU A 18 19.36 23.40 -9.73
CA LEU A 18 20.47 23.22 -10.67
C LEU A 18 21.30 21.96 -10.38
N LEU A 19 21.53 21.64 -9.10
CA LEU A 19 22.30 20.45 -8.71
C LEU A 19 21.52 19.15 -8.91
N PHE A 20 20.27 19.11 -8.43
CA PHE A 20 19.45 17.90 -8.44
C PHE A 20 18.54 17.81 -9.67
N GLY A 21 18.21 18.93 -10.29
CA GLY A 21 17.27 19.02 -11.42
C GLY A 21 15.83 19.28 -10.98
N ALA A 22 15.08 20.04 -11.79
CA ALA A 22 13.70 20.43 -11.52
C ALA A 22 12.72 19.25 -11.33
N LYS A 23 13.06 18.06 -11.87
CA LYS A 23 12.24 16.85 -11.74
C LYS A 23 12.56 16.01 -10.50
N LYS A 24 13.81 16.04 -10.00
CA LYS A 24 14.24 15.19 -8.86
C LYS A 24 13.80 15.75 -7.52
N LEU A 25 13.88 17.06 -7.32
CA LEU A 25 13.42 17.73 -6.09
C LEU A 25 11.97 17.39 -5.72
N PRO A 26 10.97 17.59 -6.60
CA PRO A 26 9.57 17.27 -6.27
C PRO A 26 9.32 15.77 -6.15
N GLU A 27 10.09 14.93 -6.85
CA GLU A 27 9.97 13.48 -6.77
C GLU A 27 10.46 12.95 -5.41
N MET A 28 11.64 13.40 -4.98
CA MET A 28 12.18 13.11 -3.64
C MET A 28 11.29 13.67 -2.53
N ALA A 29 10.82 14.92 -2.67
CA ALA A 29 9.91 15.53 -1.70
C ALA A 29 8.58 14.77 -1.58
N ARG A 30 8.05 14.22 -2.67
CA ARG A 30 6.84 13.36 -2.65
C ARG A 30 7.08 12.03 -1.95
N GLY A 31 8.27 11.44 -2.10
CA GLY A 31 8.67 10.24 -1.35
C GLY A 31 8.76 10.50 0.16
N VAL A 32 9.56 11.50 0.54
CA VAL A 32 9.79 11.90 1.94
C VAL A 32 8.51 12.42 2.60
N GLY A 33 7.66 13.17 1.88
CA GLY A 33 6.40 13.67 2.41
C GLY A 33 5.40 12.55 2.73
N ARG A 34 5.41 11.45 1.95
CA ARG A 34 4.57 10.28 2.24
C ARG A 34 5.04 9.54 3.50
N SER A 35 6.34 9.30 3.66
CA SER A 35 6.86 8.66 4.87
C SER A 35 6.62 9.53 6.10
N LEU A 36 6.84 10.84 6.00
CA LEU A 36 6.59 11.78 7.10
C LEU A 36 5.11 11.86 7.47
N ARG A 37 4.18 11.78 6.49
CA ARG A 37 2.74 11.75 6.74
C ARG A 37 2.32 10.49 7.50
N ILE A 38 2.83 9.32 7.10
CA ILE A 38 2.54 8.05 7.78
C ILE A 38 3.07 8.12 9.22
N PHE A 39 4.35 8.48 9.38
CA PHE A 39 4.98 8.65 10.68
C PHE A 39 4.21 9.64 11.57
N LYS A 40 3.80 10.80 11.03
CA LYS A 40 2.99 11.80 11.73
C LYS A 40 1.64 11.21 12.16
N SER A 41 0.96 10.44 11.31
CA SER A 41 -0.34 9.86 11.62
C SER A 41 -0.27 8.73 12.65
N GLU A 42 0.79 7.93 12.65
CA GLU A 42 1.02 6.91 13.68
C GLU A 42 1.43 7.56 14.99
N THR A 43 2.34 8.54 14.95
CA THR A 43 2.72 9.32 16.13
C THR A 43 1.54 10.11 16.71
N ALA A 44 0.62 10.58 15.87
CA ALA A 44 -0.60 11.25 16.31
C ALA A 44 -1.54 10.28 17.04
N LYS A 45 -1.81 9.10 16.48
CA LYS A 45 -2.62 8.06 17.15
C LYS A 45 -2.06 7.65 18.50
N LEU A 46 -0.73 7.51 18.60
CA LEU A 46 -0.06 7.23 19.87
C LEU A 46 -0.22 8.35 20.93
N ARG A 47 -0.53 9.57 20.50
CA ARG A 47 -0.80 10.72 21.40
C ARG A 47 -2.29 10.95 21.63
N ASP A 48 -3.14 10.48 20.70
CA ASP A 48 -4.61 10.54 20.73
C ASP A 48 -5.23 9.32 21.43
N ASP A 49 -4.51 8.21 21.65
CA ASP A 49 -5.01 7.09 22.47
C ASP A 49 -5.26 7.48 23.95
N ASP A 50 -4.92 8.71 24.34
CA ASP A 50 -5.35 9.36 25.60
C ASP A 50 -6.65 10.21 25.46
N ASP A 51 -7.13 10.54 24.25
CA ASP A 51 -8.32 11.38 23.97
C ASP A 51 -9.05 10.91 22.68
N GLU A 52 -10.21 10.27 22.84
CA GLU A 52 -11.04 9.58 21.85
C GLU A 52 -11.10 10.08 20.37
N THR A 53 -10.90 9.12 19.44
CA THR A 53 -11.62 8.91 18.16
C THR A 53 -11.98 10.12 17.26
N ALA A 54 -11.08 10.50 16.33
CA ALA A 54 -11.47 11.32 15.16
C ALA A 54 -10.86 10.87 13.81
N HIS A 55 -11.76 10.37 12.96
CA HIS A 55 -11.74 10.42 11.49
C HIS A 55 -10.78 9.52 10.68
N THR A 56 -11.34 8.36 10.36
CA THR A 56 -11.22 7.62 9.11
C THR A 56 -11.16 8.53 7.86
N VAL A 57 -9.98 8.52 7.21
CA VAL A 57 -9.72 8.58 5.76
C VAL A 57 -10.48 9.64 4.92
N GLN A 58 -9.77 10.64 4.38
CA GLN A 58 -9.85 11.00 2.96
C GLN A 58 -8.83 12.05 2.50
N ALA A 59 -8.08 11.71 1.44
CA ALA A 59 -7.95 12.52 0.24
C ALA A 59 -7.05 11.77 -0.77
N GLN A 60 -7.70 11.13 -1.73
CA GLN A 60 -7.13 10.79 -3.02
C GLN A 60 -6.53 12.07 -3.63
N ALA A 61 -5.26 12.03 -4.03
CA ALA A 61 -4.69 13.01 -4.96
C ALA A 61 -3.61 12.33 -5.81
N ALA A 62 -3.87 12.33 -7.12
CA ALA A 62 -3.08 11.77 -8.22
C ALA A 62 -3.25 10.26 -8.47
N GLN A 63 -4.33 9.91 -9.17
CA GLN A 63 -4.23 8.89 -10.22
C GLN A 63 -3.29 9.44 -11.32
N PRO A 64 -2.17 8.80 -11.66
CA PRO A 64 -1.88 8.54 -13.05
C PRO A 64 -2.72 7.32 -13.42
N GLN A 65 -3.78 7.49 -14.20
CA GLN A 65 -4.34 6.34 -14.92
C GLN A 65 -3.23 5.84 -15.85
N PRO A 66 -2.68 4.62 -15.66
CA PRO A 66 -1.99 3.95 -16.73
C PRO A 66 -3.11 3.46 -17.64
N GLN A 67 -3.22 4.05 -18.82
CA GLN A 67 -3.89 3.39 -19.93
C GLN A 67 -3.32 1.96 -20.03
N PRO A 68 -4.16 0.92 -20.23
CA PRO A 68 -3.69 -0.45 -20.34
C PRO A 68 -2.92 -0.60 -21.66
N VAL A 69 -1.61 -0.39 -21.61
CA VAL A 69 -0.72 -0.93 -22.63
C VAL A 69 -0.52 -2.40 -22.30
N GLN A 70 -1.26 -3.26 -23.00
CA GLN A 70 -0.90 -4.66 -23.17
C GLN A 70 0.03 -4.77 -24.37
N PRO A 71 1.34 -4.98 -24.16
CA PRO A 71 2.14 -5.74 -25.12
C PRO A 71 2.50 -7.11 -24.54
N GLN A 72 1.84 -8.13 -25.09
CA GLN A 72 2.23 -9.54 -25.22
C GLN A 72 2.76 -10.30 -23.99
N GLN A 73 1.92 -11.24 -23.56
CA GLN A 73 2.31 -12.51 -22.95
C GLN A 73 3.34 -13.22 -23.85
N ILE A 74 4.49 -13.56 -23.28
CA ILE A 74 5.07 -14.89 -23.49
C ILE A 74 4.76 -15.62 -22.18
N PRO A 75 3.86 -16.62 -22.16
CA PRO A 75 3.63 -17.43 -20.98
C PRO A 75 4.90 -18.24 -20.69
N ALA A 76 5.76 -17.74 -19.81
CA ALA A 76 6.64 -18.64 -19.09
C ALA A 76 5.72 -19.48 -18.19
N PRO A 77 5.81 -20.83 -18.23
CA PRO A 77 4.96 -21.70 -17.42
C PRO A 77 5.19 -21.34 -15.95
N GLN A 78 4.21 -20.67 -15.34
CA GLN A 78 4.16 -20.54 -13.89
C GLN A 78 4.03 -21.96 -13.34
N PRO A 79 4.83 -22.33 -12.32
CA PRO A 79 4.85 -23.68 -11.81
C PRO A 79 3.43 -24.09 -11.39
N THR A 80 3.00 -25.28 -11.81
CA THR A 80 1.71 -25.93 -11.56
C THR A 80 1.32 -26.10 -10.08
N LEU A 81 2.17 -25.62 -9.17
CA LEU A 81 2.02 -25.68 -7.72
C LEU A 81 0.66 -25.16 -7.26
N SER A 82 0.20 -24.01 -7.75
CA SER A 82 -1.06 -23.44 -7.26
C SER A 82 -2.31 -24.26 -7.62
N ALA A 83 -2.30 -24.98 -8.74
CA ALA A 83 -3.43 -25.83 -9.14
C ALA A 83 -3.40 -27.19 -8.43
N GLU A 84 -2.22 -27.76 -8.23
CA GLU A 84 -2.03 -29.00 -7.46
C GLU A 84 -2.32 -28.79 -5.97
N GLU A 85 -1.92 -27.65 -5.40
CA GLU A 85 -2.24 -27.26 -4.02
C GLU A 85 -3.74 -27.05 -3.82
N GLN A 86 -4.42 -26.42 -4.78
CA GLN A 86 -5.88 -26.23 -4.74
C GLN A 86 -6.62 -27.57 -4.82
N ALA A 87 -6.18 -28.52 -5.63
CA ALA A 87 -6.78 -29.85 -5.72
C ALA A 87 -6.67 -30.61 -4.39
N ARG A 88 -5.51 -30.56 -3.73
CA ARG A 88 -5.32 -31.18 -2.40
C ARG A 88 -6.17 -30.52 -1.32
N GLN A 89 -6.26 -29.18 -1.32
CA GLN A 89 -7.10 -28.46 -0.36
C GLN A 89 -8.59 -28.73 -0.56
N LEU A 90 -9.06 -28.89 -1.79
CA LEU A 90 -10.45 -29.24 -2.05
C LEU A 90 -10.78 -30.65 -1.55
N GLU A 91 -9.87 -31.59 -1.74
CA GLU A 91 -10.05 -32.98 -1.29
C GLU A 91 -10.05 -33.09 0.24
N GLU A 92 -9.18 -32.34 0.92
CA GLU A 92 -9.22 -32.22 2.39
C GLU A 92 -10.50 -31.55 2.90
N GLN A 93 -10.98 -30.51 2.22
CA GLN A 93 -12.24 -29.86 2.58
C GLN A 93 -13.43 -30.81 2.39
N ALA A 94 -13.46 -31.57 1.30
CA ALA A 94 -14.50 -32.57 1.05
C ALA A 94 -14.46 -33.70 2.08
N ALA A 95 -13.27 -34.17 2.47
CA ALA A 95 -13.10 -35.18 3.51
C ALA A 95 -13.60 -34.69 4.88
N ARG A 96 -13.31 -33.44 5.24
CA ARG A 96 -13.81 -32.83 6.49
C ARG A 96 -15.33 -32.68 6.50
N LEU A 97 -15.91 -32.26 5.39
CA LEU A 97 -17.37 -32.14 5.25
C LEU A 97 -18.05 -33.50 5.34
N ARG A 98 -17.46 -34.53 4.71
CA ARG A 98 -17.99 -35.90 4.76
C ARG A 98 -17.93 -36.50 6.17
N ALA A 99 -16.84 -36.28 6.90
CA ALA A 99 -16.72 -36.69 8.30
C ALA A 99 -17.73 -35.96 9.20
N GLY A 100 -17.94 -34.66 9.00
CA GLY A 100 -18.93 -33.87 9.71
C GLY A 100 -20.38 -34.28 9.39
N ALA A 101 -20.67 -34.61 8.14
CA ALA A 101 -21.99 -35.07 7.70
C ALA A 101 -22.36 -36.45 8.27
N ALA A 102 -21.40 -37.37 8.38
CA ALA A 102 -21.61 -38.66 9.03
C ALA A 102 -21.91 -38.51 10.53
N ALA A 103 -21.28 -37.56 11.21
CA ALA A 103 -21.55 -37.24 12.61
C ALA A 103 -22.88 -36.47 12.81
N GLN A 104 -23.33 -35.70 11.80
CA GLN A 104 -24.63 -35.02 11.84
C GLN A 104 -25.81 -35.94 11.57
N ALA A 105 -25.62 -37.04 10.84
CA ALA A 105 -26.65 -38.03 10.58
C ALA A 105 -26.99 -38.86 11.84
N ASP A 106 -25.99 -39.18 12.67
CA ASP A 106 -26.15 -39.96 13.91
C ASP A 106 -26.92 -39.24 15.03
N LYS A 107 -27.05 -37.91 14.95
CA LYS A 107 -27.75 -37.10 15.97
C LYS A 107 -29.21 -36.79 15.64
N ARG A 108 -29.73 -37.40 14.56
CA ARG A 108 -31.13 -37.23 14.10
C ARG A 108 -32.02 -38.45 14.33
N ASP A 109 -31.48 -39.55 14.85
CA ASP A 109 -32.23 -40.68 15.45
C ASP A 109 -32.16 -40.59 16.98
#